data_AF-A0A0F9F328-F1
#
_entry.id   AF-A0A0F9F328-F1
#
_cell.length_a   1.000
_cell.length_b   1.000
_cell.length_c   1.000
_cell.angle_alpha   90.00
_cell.angle_beta   90.00
_cell.angle_gamma   90.00
#
_symmetry.space_group_name_H-M   'P 1'
#
loop_
_entity.id
_entity.type
_entity.pdbx_description
1 polymer ?
#
loop_
_entity_poly.entity_id
_entity_poly.type
_entity_poly.pdbx_seq_one_letter_code
_entity_poly.pdbx_strand_id
1 'polypeptide(L)'
;MRKIRLRITQRDIDNGRRMSVGFCPIALSLKRRGFHEAGVGGNIWFPAPSRECFPLSVQAMNFVDDFDNRLKVKPLWLTLEYR
;
A
#
# COMPACT_ATOMS: atom_id res chain seq x y z
N MET A 1 13.56 -1.16 -14.93
CA MET A 1 13.16 -1.77 -13.65
C MET A 1 13.16 -0.73 -12.53
N ARG A 2 11.97 -0.26 -12.14
CA ARG A 2 11.80 0.69 -11.03
C ARG A 2 11.56 -0.11 -9.74
N LYS A 3 12.24 0.26 -8.66
CA LYS A 3 12.05 -0.33 -7.33
C LYS A 3 11.68 0.75 -6.32
N ILE A 4 10.57 0.56 -5.63
CA ILE A 4 10.12 1.48 -4.58
C ILE A 4 10.08 0.72 -3.25
N ARG A 5 11.00 1.03 -2.34
CA ARG A 5 10.96 0.51 -0.96
C ARG A 5 10.03 1.35 -0.11
N LEU A 6 9.07 0.72 0.55
CA LEU A 6 8.04 1.34 1.37
C LEU A 6 8.12 0.83 2.79
N ARG A 7 7.95 1.73 3.76
CA ARG A 7 7.75 1.39 5.17
C ARG A 7 6.30 1.66 5.53
N ILE A 8 5.54 0.63 5.85
CA ILE A 8 4.25 0.79 6.52
C ILE A 8 4.53 0.95 8.00
N THR A 9 4.05 2.04 8.59
CA THR A 9 4.27 2.42 9.98
C THR A 9 3.03 2.14 10.83
N GLN A 10 3.15 2.14 12.15
CA GLN A 10 2.01 1.98 13.05
C GLN A 10 0.97 3.08 12.81
N ARG A 11 1.42 4.32 12.58
CA ARG A 11 0.57 5.44 12.20
C ARG A 11 -0.27 5.17 10.95
N ASP A 12 0.25 4.45 9.95
CA ASP A 12 -0.53 4.12 8.74
C ASP A 12 -1.59 3.07 9.03
N ILE A 13 -1.29 2.14 9.95
CA ILE A 13 -2.23 1.11 10.41
C ILE A 13 -3.35 1.77 11.22
N ASP A 14 -3.00 2.63 12.16
CA ASP A 14 -3.96 3.29 13.06
C ASP A 14 -4.91 4.23 12.29
N ASN A 15 -4.40 4.92 11.27
CA ASN A 15 -5.21 5.82 10.43
C ASN A 15 -5.84 5.10 9.22
N GLY A 16 -5.52 3.82 9.03
CA GLY A 16 -6.00 3.02 7.93
C GLY A 16 -7.51 2.80 8.00
N ARG A 17 -8.17 2.72 6.85
CA ARG A 17 -9.58 2.33 6.73
C ARG A 17 -9.68 1.00 6.00
N ARG A 18 -10.35 0.03 6.64
CA ARG A 18 -10.58 -1.31 6.07
C ARG A 18 -11.41 -1.22 4.79
N MET A 19 -11.15 -2.12 3.85
CA MET A 19 -11.81 -2.22 2.54
C MET A 19 -11.76 -0.90 1.75
N SER A 20 -10.82 -0.01 2.10
CA SER A 20 -10.70 1.31 1.50
C SER A 20 -9.43 1.40 0.68
N VAL A 21 -9.63 1.34 -0.62
CA VAL A 21 -8.59 1.44 -1.63
C VAL A 21 -7.63 2.63 -1.42
N GLY A 22 -8.18 3.82 -1.15
CA GLY A 22 -7.39 5.05 -1.02
C GLY A 22 -6.93 5.34 0.40
N PHE A 23 -7.35 4.55 1.39
CA PHE A 23 -7.07 4.80 2.81
C PHE A 23 -6.57 3.55 3.54
N CYS A 24 -6.20 2.47 2.84
CA CYS A 24 -5.51 1.35 3.48
C CYS A 24 -4.10 1.77 3.92
N PRO A 25 -3.44 1.04 4.84
CA PRO A 25 -2.15 1.46 5.38
C PRO A 25 -1.04 1.58 4.32
N ILE A 26 -1.08 0.75 3.25
CA ILE A 26 -0.13 0.84 2.13
C ILE A 26 -0.35 2.14 1.35
N ALA A 27 -1.61 2.49 1.02
CA ALA A 27 -1.94 3.73 0.33
C ALA A 27 -1.53 4.96 1.16
N LEU A 28 -1.75 4.95 2.48
CA LEU A 28 -1.34 6.03 3.37
C LEU A 28 0.19 6.20 3.42
N SER A 29 0.93 5.09 3.45
CA SER A 29 2.39 5.13 3.38
C SER A 29 2.89 5.76 2.08
N LEU A 30 2.24 5.46 0.95
CA LEU A 30 2.53 6.07 -0.36
C LEU A 30 2.21 7.57 -0.40
N LYS A 31 1.04 7.97 0.08
CA LYS A 31 0.61 9.37 0.12
C LYS A 31 1.56 10.26 0.92
N ARG A 32 2.08 9.75 2.03
CA ARG A 32 3.07 10.45 2.86
C ARG A 32 4.44 10.63 2.17
N ARG A 33 4.67 9.96 1.05
CA ARG A 33 5.85 10.10 0.18
C ARG A 33 5.60 10.93 -1.08
N GLY A 34 4.46 11.62 -1.14
CA GLY A 34 4.08 12.50 -2.27
C GLY A 34 3.18 11.86 -3.31
N PHE A 35 2.82 10.57 -3.16
CA PHE A 35 1.90 9.89 -4.09
C PHE A 35 0.44 10.08 -3.64
N HIS A 36 -0.03 11.34 -3.64
CA HIS A 36 -1.29 11.75 -3.01
C HIS A 36 -2.55 11.01 -3.52
N GLU A 37 -2.52 10.51 -4.75
CA GLU A 37 -3.64 9.80 -5.37
C GLU A 37 -3.48 8.27 -5.37
N ALA A 38 -2.43 7.73 -4.74
CA ALA A 38 -2.19 6.28 -4.72
C ALA A 38 -3.37 5.49 -4.12
N GLY A 39 -3.68 4.35 -4.74
CA GLY A 39 -4.68 3.40 -4.26
C GLY A 39 -4.19 1.95 -4.34
N VAL A 40 -4.83 1.09 -3.57
CA VAL A 40 -4.47 -0.33 -3.44
C VAL A 40 -5.72 -1.20 -3.51
N GLY A 41 -5.77 -2.10 -4.48
CA GLY A 41 -6.84 -3.08 -4.68
C GLY A 41 -6.46 -4.08 -5.76
N GLY A 42 -6.04 -5.29 -5.36
CA GLY A 42 -5.42 -6.29 -6.24
C GLY A 42 -4.05 -5.90 -6.83
N ASN A 43 -3.85 -4.61 -7.10
CA ASN A 43 -2.61 -3.95 -7.49
C ASN A 43 -2.44 -2.65 -6.71
N ILE A 44 -1.25 -2.07 -6.76
CA ILE A 44 -1.01 -0.69 -6.36
C ILE A 44 -1.04 0.17 -7.62
N TRP A 45 -1.90 1.17 -7.64
CA TRP A 45 -1.96 2.11 -8.74
C TRP A 45 -1.56 3.51 -8.31
N PHE A 46 -0.84 4.16 -9.21
CA PHE A 46 -0.53 5.58 -9.15
C PHE A 46 -1.32 6.27 -10.25
N PRO A 47 -2.28 7.14 -9.91
CA PRO A 47 -2.93 7.99 -10.91
C PRO A 47 -1.95 8.96 -11.56
N ALA A 48 -2.46 9.87 -12.40
CA ALA A 48 -1.63 10.83 -13.11
C ALA A 48 -0.65 11.58 -12.16
N PRO A 49 0.57 11.91 -12.61
CA PRO A 49 1.08 11.77 -13.98
C PRO A 49 1.74 10.42 -14.29
N SER A 50 2.08 9.60 -13.29
CA SER A 50 2.87 8.38 -13.56
C SER A 50 2.06 7.28 -14.24
N ARG A 51 0.75 7.15 -13.91
CA ARG A 51 -0.14 6.11 -14.46
C ARG A 51 0.47 4.69 -14.34
N GLU A 52 1.28 4.48 -13.30
CA GLU A 52 1.97 3.22 -13.08
C GLU A 52 1.08 2.27 -12.27
N CYS A 53 1.17 0.98 -12.57
CA CYS A 53 0.48 -0.08 -11.86
C CYS A 53 1.51 -1.13 -11.46
N PHE A 54 1.64 -1.39 -10.16
CA PHE A 54 2.55 -2.38 -9.59
C PHE A 54 1.74 -3.53 -9.02
N PRO A 55 2.06 -4.79 -9.38
CA PRO A 55 1.44 -5.94 -8.72
C PRO A 55 1.79 -5.93 -7.23
N LEU A 56 0.80 -6.27 -6.40
CA LEU A 56 1.04 -6.50 -4.98
C LEU A 56 1.87 -7.78 -4.83
N SER A 57 2.91 -7.74 -3.99
CA SER A 57 3.57 -8.96 -3.57
C SER A 57 2.64 -9.79 -2.68
N VAL A 58 2.87 -11.10 -2.56
CA VAL A 58 2.11 -11.97 -1.66
C VAL A 58 2.09 -11.43 -0.22
N GLN A 59 3.23 -10.92 0.26
CA GLN A 59 3.31 -10.28 1.57
C GLN A 59 2.39 -9.05 1.70
N ALA A 60 2.30 -8.24 0.65
CA ALA A 60 1.45 -7.06 0.63
C ALA A 60 -0.05 -7.43 0.56
N MET A 61 -0.40 -8.46 -0.23
CA MET A 61 -1.76 -9.00 -0.29
C MET A 61 -2.19 -9.53 1.09
N ASN A 62 -1.40 -10.42 1.69
CA ASN A 62 -1.70 -10.96 3.01
C ASN A 62 -1.84 -9.86 4.07
N PHE A 63 -1.01 -8.82 4.02
CA PHE A 63 -1.12 -7.70 4.93
C PHE A 63 -2.44 -6.93 4.77
N VAL A 64 -2.87 -6.68 3.54
CA VAL A 64 -4.14 -5.99 3.26
C VAL A 64 -5.31 -6.86 3.72
N ASP A 65 -5.29 -8.16 3.41
CA ASP A 65 -6.32 -9.11 3.80
C ASP A 65 -6.43 -9.22 5.33
N ASP A 66 -5.29 -9.36 6.03
CA ASP A 66 -5.26 -9.39 7.49
C ASP A 66 -5.84 -8.11 8.09
N PHE A 67 -5.45 -6.95 7.56
CA PHE A 67 -5.95 -5.65 8.01
C PHE A 67 -7.46 -5.51 7.79
N ASP A 68 -7.95 -5.88 6.61
CA ASP A 68 -9.37 -5.79 6.24
C ASP A 68 -10.24 -6.77 7.04
N ASN A 69 -9.70 -7.94 7.40
CA ASN A 69 -10.35 -8.92 8.27
C ASN A 69 -10.20 -8.63 9.77
N ARG A 70 -9.71 -7.45 10.16
CA ARG A 70 -9.50 -7.03 11.56
C ARG A 70 -8.49 -7.89 12.33
N LEU A 71 -7.61 -8.59 11.62
CA LEU A 71 -6.50 -9.30 12.23
C LEU A 71 -5.41 -8.31 12.64
N LYS A 72 -4.60 -8.72 13.63
CA LYS A 72 -3.52 -7.89 14.14
C LYS A 72 -2.36 -7.85 13.14
N VAL A 73 -2.20 -6.72 12.46
CA VAL A 73 -1.05 -6.46 11.59
C VAL A 73 0.03 -5.65 12.31
N LYS A 74 1.27 -5.74 11.83
CA LYS A 74 2.42 -4.99 12.35
C LYS A 74 3.05 -4.12 11.26
N PRO A 75 3.78 -3.06 11.62
CA PRO A 75 4.62 -2.32 10.68
C PRO A 75 5.54 -3.26 9.90
N LEU A 76 5.70 -3.02 8.60
CA LEU A 76 6.54 -3.85 7.73
C LEU A 76 7.14 -3.05 6.58
N TRP A 77 8.15 -3.64 5.95
CA TRP A 77 8.78 -3.11 4.74
C TRP A 77 8.31 -3.88 3.52
N LEU A 78 7.90 -3.16 2.47
CA LEU A 78 7.60 -3.71 1.16
C LEU A 78 8.57 -3.17 0.12
N THR A 79 8.81 -3.95 -0.92
CA THR A 79 9.44 -3.46 -2.15
C THR A 79 8.46 -3.66 -3.29
N LEU A 80 8.12 -2.58 -3.98
CA LEU A 80 7.37 -2.64 -5.23
C LEU A 80 8.36 -2.76 -6.37
N GLU A 81 8.17 -3.76 -7.23
CA GLU A 81 9.02 -4.01 -8.38
C GLU A 81 8.14 -4.15 -9.63
N TYR A 82 8.49 -3.43 -10.69
CA TYR A 82 7.85 -3.54 -12.00
C TYR A 82 8.93 -3.52 -13.09
N ARG A 83 8.72 -4.32 -14.15
CA ARG A 83 9.68 -4.52 -15.24
C ARG A 83 9.74 -3.28 -16.12
#